data_AF-A0A962ZWX6-F1
#
_entry.id   AF-A0A962ZWX6-F1
#
_cell.length_a   1.000
_cell.length_b   1.000
_cell.length_c   1.000
_cell.angle_alpha   90.00
_cell.angle_beta   90.00
_cell.angle_gamma   90.00
#
_symmetry.space_group_name_H-M   'P 1'
#
loop_
_entity.id
_entity.type
_entity.pdbx_description
1 polymer ?
#
loop_
_entity_poly.entity_id
_entity_poly.type
_entity_poly.pdbx_seq_one_letter_code
_entity_poly.pdbx_strand_id
1 'polypeptide(L)' 'MLQIGPYKLPNRVALAPMAGVTDLPFRRLCAELGAGLVVAEMI' A
#
# COMPACT_ATOMS: atom_id res chain seq x y z
N MET A 1 -10.18 -7.73 -10.83
CA MET A 1 -9.96 -6.82 -9.69
C MET A 1 -9.66 -7.64 -8.45
N LEU A 2 -8.79 -7.17 -7.55
CA LEU A 2 -8.46 -7.84 -6.28
C LEU A 2 -9.40 -7.31 -5.19
N GLN A 3 -9.88 -8.17 -4.30
CA GLN A 3 -10.82 -7.82 -3.24
C GLN A 3 -10.32 -8.36 -1.90
N ILE A 4 -10.33 -7.52 -0.87
CA ILE A 4 -9.97 -7.85 0.50
C ILE A 4 -11.16 -7.49 1.39
N GLY A 5 -11.94 -8.51 1.80
CA GLY A 5 -13.21 -8.30 2.50
C GLY A 5 -14.16 -7.42 1.69
N PRO A 6 -14.67 -6.30 2.24
CA PRO A 6 -15.53 -5.37 1.51
C PRO A 6 -14.77 -4.42 0.57
N TYR A 7 -13.43 -4.39 0.61
CA TYR A 7 -12.62 -3.41 -0.11
C TYR A 7 -12.17 -3.95 -1.47
N LYS A 8 -12.50 -3.22 -2.54
CA LYS A 8 -11.99 -3.47 -3.90
C LYS A 8 -10.74 -2.64 -4.14
N LEU A 9 -9.65 -3.30 -4.51
CA LEU A 9 -8.40 -2.63 -4.85
C LEU A 9 -8.41 -2.23 -6.34
N PRO A 10 -7.80 -1.07 -6.68
CA PRO A 10 -7.76 -0.59 -8.07
C PRO A 10 -6.90 -1.49 -8.98
N ASN A 11 -5.92 -2.20 -8.42
CA ASN A 11 -5.06 -3.14 -9.15
C ASN A 11 -4.55 -4.27 -8.23
N ARG A 12 -3.66 -5.12 -8.76
CA ARG A 12 -3.08 -6.28 -8.06
C ARG A 12 -1.66 -5.99 -7.52
N VAL A 13 -1.29 -4.72 -7.37
CA VAL A 13 0.02 -4.30 -6.86
C VAL A 13 -0.15 -3.76 -5.45
N ALA A 14 0.61 -4.30 -4.50
CA ALA A 14 0.60 -3.87 -3.12
C ALA A 14 2.03 -3.60 -2.64
N LEU A 15 2.18 -2.59 -1.78
CA LEU A 15 3.44 -2.29 -1.11
C LEU A 15 3.68 -3.28 0.03
N ALA A 16 4.85 -3.89 0.08
CA ALA A 16 5.23 -4.76 1.18
C ALA A 16 5.54 -3.95 2.45
N PRO A 17 5.17 -4.46 3.65
CA PRO A 17 5.57 -3.83 4.91
C PRO A 17 7.06 -4.09 5.16
N MET A 18 7.86 -3.02 5.13
CA MET A 18 9.29 -3.03 5.39
C MET A 18 9.58 -2.06 6.55
N ALA A 19 9.94 -2.61 7.71
CA ALA A 19 10.12 -1.83 8.93
C ALA A 19 11.20 -0.76 8.76
N GLY A 20 10.92 0.48 9.19
CA GLY A 20 11.82 1.63 9.03
C GLY A 20 12.00 2.14 7.59
N VAL A 21 11.44 1.47 6.58
CA VAL A 21 11.46 1.90 5.17
C VAL A 21 10.11 2.44 4.73
N THR A 22 9.03 1.85 5.24
CA THR A 22 7.66 2.13 4.76
C THR A 22 7.03 3.32 5.48
N ASP A 23 7.74 4.44 5.49
CA ASP A 23 7.34 5.67 6.16
C ASP A 23 6.27 6.45 5.38
N LEU A 24 5.80 7.58 5.91
CA LEU A 24 4.73 8.37 5.27
C LEU A 24 5.09 8.87 3.85
N PRO A 25 6.25 9.53 3.61
CA PRO A 25 6.60 9.98 2.26
C PRO A 25 6.78 8.81 1.28
N PHE A 26 7.40 7.70 1.68
CA PHE A 26 7.57 6.54 0.79
C PHE A 26 6.22 5.95 0.37
N ARG A 27 5.27 5.81 1.29
CA ARG A 27 3.93 5.28 0.99
C ARG A 27 3.13 6.20 0.07
N ARG A 28 3.24 7.52 0.25
CA ARG A 28 2.60 8.50 -0.64
C ARG A 28 3.14 8.37 -2.06
N LEU A 29 4.47 8.30 -2.20
CA LEU A 29 5.10 8.08 -3.50
C LEU A 29 4.63 6.79 -4.15
N CYS A 30 4.61 5.67 -3.40
CA CYS A 30 4.13 4.40 -3.95
C CYS A 30 2.65 4.45 -4.38
N ALA A 31 1.80 5.16 -3.63
CA ALA A 31 0.39 5.35 -4.01
C ALA A 31 0.25 6.19 -5.30
N GLU A 32 1.03 7.26 -5.43
CA GLU A 32 1.07 8.10 -6.65
C GLU A 32 1.60 7.33 -7.87
N LEU A 33 2.56 6.41 -7.67
CA LEU A 33 3.08 5.52 -8.69
C LEU A 33 2.13 4.36 -9.05
N GLY A 34 0.97 4.26 -8.39
CA GLY A 34 -0.07 3.31 -8.73
C GLY A 34 -0.08 2.02 -7.90
N ALA A 35 0.51 2.00 -6.70
CA ALA A 35 0.28 0.91 -5.76
C ALA A 35 -1.20 0.90 -5.34
N GLY A 36 -1.90 -0.22 -5.55
CA GLY A 36 -3.32 -0.36 -5.22
C GLY A 36 -3.59 -0.58 -3.73
N LEU A 37 -2.57 -0.91 -2.95
CA LEU A 37 -2.61 -0.99 -1.50
C LEU A 37 -1.26 -0.58 -0.93
N VAL A 38 -1.26 0.31 0.05
CA VAL A 38 -0.07 0.72 0.83
C VAL A 38 -0.31 0.46 2.31
N VAL A 39 0.71 -0.02 3.03
CA VAL A 39 0.59 -0.47 4.43
C VAL A 39 1.48 0.37 5.34
N ALA A 40 1.00 0.67 6.55
CA ALA A 40 1.75 1.38 7.59
C ALA A 40 2.45 0.43 8.55
N GLU A 41 3.46 0.92 9.28
CA GLU A 41 3.91 0.26 10.50
C GLU A 41 2.86 0.40 11.61
N MET A 42 2.80 -0.62 12.48
CA MET A 42 2.01 -0.57 13.71
C MET A 42 2.78 0.26 14.74
N ILE A 43 2.07 1.10 15.50
CA ILE A 43 2.63 1.80 16.67
C ILE A 43 2.44 0.94 17.91
#